data_AF-A0A0S9PXC2-F1
#
_entry.id   AF-A0A0S9PXC2-F1
#
_cell.length_a   1.000
_cell.length_b   1.000
_cell.length_c   1.000
_cell.angle_alpha   90.00
_cell.angle_beta   90.00
_cell.angle_gamma   90.00
#
_symmetry.space_group_name_H-M   'P 1'
#
loop_
_entity.id
_entity.type
_entity.pdbx_description
1 polymer ?
#
loop_
_entity_poly.entity_id
_entity_poly.type
_entity_poly.pdbx_seq_one_letter_code
_entity_poly.pdbx_strand_id
1 'polypeptide(L)' 'MTTELSAFREDYETQAIQEAIESGMARRELMETLGGLRISDFIPPHAGEPVADYAARATGELMVRYLAQDQDDTVPPV' A
#
# COMPACT_ATOMS: atom_id res chain seq x y z
N MET A 1 -9.23 25.21 -3.46
CA MET A 1 -9.76 23.98 -2.82
C MET A 1 -8.87 22.75 -3.02
N THR A 2 -7.62 22.91 -3.49
CA THR A 2 -6.74 21.79 -3.87
C THR A 2 -5.83 21.32 -2.73
N THR A 3 -5.54 22.19 -1.76
CA THR A 3 -4.52 21.97 -0.72
C THR A 3 -4.95 21.01 0.40
N GLU A 4 -6.23 21.01 0.78
CA GLU A 4 -6.71 20.07 1.80
C GLU A 4 -6.78 18.64 1.28
N LEU A 5 -7.25 18.44 0.04
CA LEU A 5 -7.30 17.12 -0.59
C LEU A 5 -5.91 16.50 -0.77
N SER A 6 -4.88 17.32 -1.02
CA SER A 6 -3.49 16.84 -1.08
C SER A 6 -2.94 16.50 0.30
N ALA A 7 -3.23 17.30 1.33
CA ALA A 7 -2.77 17.04 2.70
C ALA A 7 -3.40 15.75 3.28
N PHE A 8 -4.72 15.56 3.09
CA PHE A 8 -5.38 14.32 3.50
C PHE A 8 -4.74 13.10 2.82
N ARG A 9 -4.45 13.18 1.51
CA ARG A 9 -3.78 12.09 0.79
C ARG A 9 -2.38 11.80 1.32
N GLU A 10 -1.61 12.83 1.70
CA GLU A 10 -0.28 12.65 2.29
C GLU A 10 -0.33 11.95 3.66
N ASP A 11 -1.33 12.25 4.49
CA ASP A 11 -1.52 11.58 5.78
C ASP A 11 -1.86 10.09 5.61
N TYR A 12 -2.77 9.77 4.68
CA TYR A 12 -3.10 8.38 4.31
C TYR A 12 -1.87 7.62 3.81
N GLU A 13 -1.11 8.21 2.89
CA GLU A 13 0.07 7.58 2.31
C GLU A 13 1.16 7.35 3.36
N THR A 14 1.42 8.35 4.20
CA THR A 14 2.43 8.27 5.26
C THR A 14 2.09 7.15 6.26
N GLN A 15 0.84 7.09 6.72
CA GLN A 15 0.42 6.07 7.68
C GLN A 15 0.45 4.66 7.07
N ALA A 16 0.00 4.49 5.83
CA ALA A 16 0.01 3.19 5.16
C ALA A 16 1.43 2.67 4.88
N ILE A 17 2.37 3.55 4.51
CA ILE A 17 3.79 3.17 4.35
C ILE A 17 4.36 2.71 5.69
N GLN A 18 4.08 3.44 6.77
CA GLN A 18 4.57 3.10 8.10
C GLN A 18 4.03 1.73 8.56
N GLU A 19 2.73 1.51 8.44
CA GLU A 19 2.06 0.26 8.82
C GLU A 19 2.61 -0.95 8.03
N ALA A 20 2.85 -0.78 6.72
CA ALA A 20 3.42 -1.83 5.89
C ALA A 20 4.84 -2.22 6.32
N ILE A 21 5.68 -1.23 6.66
CA ILE A 21 7.03 -1.45 7.17
C ILE A 21 6.99 -2.13 8.54
N GLU A 22 6.12 -1.68 9.45
CA GLU A 22 5.91 -2.30 10.76
C GLU A 22 5.40 -3.74 10.65
N SER A 23 4.63 -4.04 9.59
CA SER A 23 4.16 -5.38 9.26
C SER A 23 5.21 -6.28 8.61
N GLY A 24 6.45 -5.79 8.43
CA GLY A 24 7.58 -6.57 7.95
C GLY A 24 7.84 -6.49 6.45
N MET A 25 7.13 -5.66 5.69
CA MET A 25 7.43 -5.42 4.29
C MET A 25 8.63 -4.49 4.14
N ALA A 26 9.65 -4.90 3.39
CA ALA A 26 10.77 -4.02 3.11
C ALA A 26 10.32 -2.86 2.19
N ARG A 27 10.89 -1.67 2.42
CA ARG A 27 10.58 -0.49 1.59
C ARG A 27 10.81 -0.73 0.09
N ARG A 28 11.77 -1.58 -0.28
CA ARG A 28 12.03 -1.93 -1.68
C ARG A 28 10.88 -2.76 -2.27
N GLU A 29 10.47 -3.81 -1.57
CA GLU A 29 9.36 -4.70 -1.96
C GLU A 29 8.04 -3.92 -2.09
N LEU A 30 7.81 -2.96 -1.19
CA LEU A 30 6.69 -2.03 -1.29
C LEU A 30 6.72 -1.21 -2.59
N MET A 31 7.87 -0.63 -2.95
CA MET A 31 8.01 0.15 -4.18
C MET A 31 7.89 -0.71 -5.44
N GLU A 32 8.39 -1.95 -5.41
CA GLU A 32 8.24 -2.94 -6.48
C GLU A 32 6.77 -3.34 -6.66
N THR A 33 6.08 -3.65 -5.56
CA THR A 33 4.65 -3.97 -5.55
C THR A 33 3.80 -2.84 -6.12
N LEU A 34 4.15 -1.59 -5.81
CA LEU A 34 3.44 -0.41 -6.28
C LEU A 34 3.74 -0.04 -7.74
N GLY A 35 4.85 -0.51 -8.32
CA GLY A 35 5.23 -0.19 -9.71
C GLY A 35 5.36 1.32 -9.99
N GLY A 36 5.74 2.10 -8.97
CA GLY A 36 5.85 3.57 -9.07
C GLY A 36 4.53 4.34 -8.91
N LEU A 37 3.41 3.65 -8.64
CA LEU A 37 2.15 4.28 -8.26
C LEU A 37 2.16 4.70 -6.79
N ARG A 38 1.30 5.66 -6.44
CA ARG A 38 1.03 5.98 -5.04
C ARG A 38 0.11 4.94 -4.43
N ILE A 39 0.22 4.71 -3.12
CA ILE A 39 -0.68 3.78 -2.41
C ILE A 39 -2.14 4.20 -2.61
N SER A 40 -2.45 5.50 -2.52
CA SER A 40 -3.82 6.01 -2.66
C SER A 40 -4.42 5.89 -4.08
N ASP A 41 -3.57 5.77 -5.10
CA ASP A 41 -4.00 5.53 -6.48
C ASP A 41 -4.13 4.01 -6.75
N PHE A 42 -3.35 3.20 -6.04
CA PHE A 42 -3.39 1.75 -6.13
C PHE A 42 -4.52 1.13 -5.30
N ILE A 43 -4.78 1.71 -4.14
CA ILE A 43 -5.79 1.33 -3.15
C ILE A 43 -6.49 2.63 -2.72
N PRO A 44 -7.60 3.00 -3.37
CA PRO A 44 -8.30 4.23 -3.04
C PRO A 44 -8.89 4.21 -1.61
N PRO A 45 -8.84 5.33 -0.87
CA PRO A 45 -9.56 5.45 0.40
C PRO A 45 -11.08 5.47 0.17
N HIS A 46 -11.84 4.91 1.11
CA HIS A 46 -13.30 5.03 1.10
C HIS A 46 -13.72 6.44 1.55
N ALA A 47 -14.92 6.86 1.13
CA ALA A 47 -15.46 8.15 1.54
C ALA A 47 -15.66 8.21 3.07
N GLY A 48 -14.94 9.12 3.73
CA GLY A 48 -14.99 9.30 5.19
C GLY A 48 -14.26 8.21 5.98
N GLU A 49 -13.45 7.37 5.33
CA GLU A 49 -12.62 6.38 6.01
C GLU A 49 -11.65 7.06 6.99
N PRO A 50 -11.50 6.61 8.23
CA PRO A 50 -10.44 7.09 9.11
C PRO A 50 -9.05 6.70 8.58
N VAL A 51 -8.04 7.55 8.80
CA VAL A 51 -6.66 7.31 8.34
C VAL A 51 -6.08 5.98 8.84
N ALA A 52 -6.35 5.63 10.10
CA ALA A 52 -5.89 4.36 10.69
C ALA A 52 -6.56 3.14 10.03
N ASP A 53 -7.86 3.21 9.75
CA ASP A 53 -8.61 2.13 9.11
C ASP A 53 -8.15 1.91 7.67
N TYR A 54 -7.90 3.01 6.94
CA TYR A 54 -7.27 2.97 5.63
C TYR A 54 -5.90 2.31 5.68
N ALA A 55 -5.02 2.71 6.61
CA ALA A 55 -3.66 2.18 6.68
C ALA A 55 -3.63 0.68 6.93
N ALA A 56 -4.47 0.18 7.85
CA ALA A 56 -4.61 -1.25 8.11
C ALA A 56 -5.10 -2.02 6.87
N ARG A 57 -6.14 -1.51 6.19
CA ARG A 57 -6.68 -2.13 4.97
C ARG A 57 -5.67 -2.13 3.82
N ALA A 58 -5.06 -0.97 3.56
CA ALA A 58 -4.09 -0.81 2.49
C ALA A 58 -2.88 -1.73 2.69
N THR A 59 -2.40 -1.83 3.94
CA THR A 59 -1.32 -2.76 4.30
C THR A 59 -1.70 -4.22 4.06
N GLY A 60 -2.91 -4.62 4.47
CA GLY A 60 -3.41 -5.98 4.21
C GLY A 60 -3.47 -6.31 2.71
N GLU A 61 -3.99 -5.39 1.89
CA GLU A 61 -4.05 -5.56 0.43
C GLU A 61 -2.67 -5.63 -0.21
N LEU A 62 -1.72 -4.80 0.25
CA LEU A 62 -0.32 -4.83 -0.20
C LEU A 62 0.35 -6.16 0.15
N MET A 63 0.15 -6.65 1.37
CA MET A 63 0.76 -7.90 1.83
C MET A 63 0.23 -9.10 1.05
N VAL A 64 -1.09 -9.15 0.77
CA VAL A 64 -1.69 -10.20 -0.07
C VAL A 64 -1.05 -10.22 -1.46
N ARG A 65 -0.83 -9.04 -2.07
CA ARG A 65 -0.22 -8.95 -3.40
C ARG A 65 1.24 -9.34 -3.39
N TYR A 66 2.00 -8.88 -2.41
CA TYR A 66 3.40 -9.27 -2.21
C TYR A 66 3.54 -10.80 -2.11
N LEU A 67 2.71 -11.44 -1.30
CA LEU A 67 2.70 -12.91 -1.15
C LEU A 67 2.22 -13.66 -2.40
N ALA A 68 1.42 -13.01 -3.25
CA ALA A 68 1.00 -13.60 -4.53
C ALA A 68 2.11 -13.50 -5.60
N GLN A 69 2.89 -12.41 -5.61
CA GLN A 69 4.03 -12.24 -6.51
C GLN A 69 5.14 -13.26 -6.23
N ASP A 70 5.45 -13.51 -4.95
CA ASP A 70 6.44 -14.52 -4.54
C ASP A 70 6.03 -15.96 -4.95
N GLN A 71 4.73 -16.24 -5.03
CA GLN A 71 4.22 -17.54 -5.50
C GLN A 71 4.35 -17.73 -7.02
N ASP A 72 4.28 -16.67 -7.81
CA ASP A 72 4.47 -16.75 -9.27
C ASP A 72 5.94 -16.97 -9.66
N ASP A 73 6.90 -16.48 -8.86
CA ASP A 73 8.34 -16.68 -9.08
C ASP A 73 8.84 -18.09 -8.72
N THR A 74 8.03 -18.91 -8.03
CA THR A 74 8.44 -20.25 -7.55
C THR A 74 8.07 -21.43 -8.46
N VAL A 75 7.59 -21.20 -9.69
CA VAL A 75 7.33 -22.28 -10.67
C VAL A 75 8.42 -22.33 -11.75
N PRO A 76 9.40 -23.26 -11.67
CA PRO A 76 10.28 -23.51 -12.81
C PRO A 76 9.48 -24.21 -13.93
N PRO A 77 9.69 -23.85 -15.20
CA PRO A 77 9.05 -24.54 -16.31
C PRO A 77 9.53 -26.00 -16.38
N VAL A 78 8.58 -26.93 -16.51
CA VAL A 78 8.82 -28.37 -16.74
C VAL A 78 9.43 -28.66 -18.11
#